data_AF-A0A9N8RXT8-F1
#
_entry.id   AF-A0A9N8RXT8-F1
#
_cell.length_a   1.000
_cell.length_b   1.000
_cell.length_c   1.000
_cell.angle_alpha   90.00
_cell.angle_beta   90.00
_cell.angle_gamma   90.00
#
_symmetry.space_group_name_H-M   'P 1'
#
loop_
_entity.id
_entity.type
_entity.pdbx_description
1 polymer ?
#
loop_
_entity_poly.entity_id
_entity_poly.type
_entity_poly.pdbx_seq_one_letter_code
_entity_poly.pdbx_strand_id
1 'polypeptide(L)' 'MSKLTTKARKSMPKSEFGEPGKRAYPMPDKSHARNAKSRASEMEHKGKLSASSKAKIDRKADSILGKKKK' A
#
# COMPACT_ATOMS: atom_id res chain seq x y z
N MET A 1 6.45 13.06 -2.37
CA MET A 1 5.62 12.02 -3.04
C MET A 1 4.72 12.74 -4.03
N SER A 2 4.58 12.27 -5.27
CA SER A 2 3.70 12.90 -6.27
C SER A 2 2.25 12.89 -5.77
N LYS A 3 1.51 13.98 -6.00
CA LYS A 3 0.11 14.08 -5.56
C LYS A 3 -0.76 13.17 -6.43
N LEU A 4 -1.25 12.07 -5.86
CA LEU A 4 -2.31 11.27 -6.48
C LEU A 4 -3.62 12.07 -6.45
N THR A 5 -4.13 12.43 -7.63
CA THR A 5 -5.40 13.18 -7.72
C THR A 5 -6.59 12.28 -7.37
N THR A 6 -7.68 12.89 -6.90
CA THR A 6 -8.92 12.16 -6.60
C THR A 6 -9.47 11.43 -7.81
N LYS A 7 -9.38 12.03 -9.01
CA LYS A 7 -9.83 11.41 -10.27
C LYS A 7 -9.02 10.15 -10.58
N ALA A 8 -7.68 10.23 -10.50
CA ALA A 8 -6.80 9.09 -10.72
C ALA A 8 -7.06 7.98 -9.68
N ARG A 9 -7.21 8.33 -8.39
CA ARG A 9 -7.53 7.35 -7.34
C ARG A 9 -8.85 6.61 -7.56
N LYS A 10 -9.86 7.30 -8.12
CA LYS A 10 -11.17 6.70 -8.41
C LYS A 10 -11.10 5.72 -9.60
N SER A 11 -10.34 6.03 -10.64
CA SER A 11 -10.18 5.16 -11.80
C SER A 11 -9.28 3.95 -11.56
N MET A 12 -8.51 3.92 -10.45
CA MET A 12 -7.64 2.79 -10.14
C MET A 12 -8.42 1.50 -9.84
N PRO A 13 -7.96 0.35 -10.37
CA PRO A 13 -8.51 -0.95 -10.04
C PRO A 13 -8.19 -1.32 -8.59
N LYS A 14 -9.00 -2.20 -7.98
CA LYS A 14 -8.82 -2.63 -6.58
C LYS A 14 -7.46 -3.29 -6.34
N SER A 15 -6.87 -3.90 -7.37
CA SER A 15 -5.55 -4.54 -7.32
C SER A 15 -4.40 -3.57 -7.04
N GLU A 16 -4.55 -2.28 -7.33
CA GLU A 16 -3.53 -1.24 -7.06
C GLU A 16 -3.50 -0.79 -5.59
N PHE A 17 -4.42 -1.28 -4.77
CA PHE A 17 -4.52 -0.95 -3.36
C PHE A 17 -3.91 -2.07 -2.50
N GLY A 18 -3.17 -1.69 -1.46
CA GLY A 18 -2.64 -2.64 -0.48
C GLY A 18 -3.73 -3.32 0.34
N GLU A 19 -4.90 -2.67 0.44
CA GLU A 19 -6.11 -3.25 1.00
C GLU A 19 -7.28 -3.08 0.01
N PRO A 20 -7.44 -4.01 -0.94
CA PRO A 20 -8.41 -3.91 -2.05
C PRO A 20 -9.86 -3.72 -1.59
N GLY A 21 -10.25 -4.38 -0.49
CA GLY A 21 -11.61 -4.30 0.07
C GLY A 21 -11.97 -2.91 0.59
N LYS A 22 -11.00 -2.17 1.13
CA LYS A 22 -11.20 -0.82 1.68
C LYS A 22 -10.74 0.28 0.71
N ARG A 23 -10.19 -0.08 -0.45
CA ARG A 23 -9.48 0.84 -1.36
C ARG A 23 -8.49 1.74 -0.60
N ALA A 24 -7.76 1.16 0.35
CA ALA A 24 -6.77 1.84 1.18
C ALA A 24 -5.35 1.48 0.74
N TYR A 25 -4.38 2.36 1.06
CA TYR A 25 -2.98 2.24 0.65
C TYR A 25 -2.82 2.15 -0.89
N PRO A 26 -3.15 3.22 -1.63
CA PRO A 26 -2.93 3.26 -3.08
C PRO A 26 -1.44 3.17 -3.38
N MET A 27 -1.05 2.26 -4.28
CA MET A 27 0.34 2.06 -4.68
C MET A 27 0.52 2.09 -6.20
N PRO A 28 0.16 3.19 -6.89
CA PRO A 28 0.30 3.29 -8.35
C PRO A 28 1.76 3.32 -8.83
N ASP A 29 2.72 3.62 -7.94
CA ASP A 29 4.14 3.68 -8.26
C ASP A 29 5.02 3.28 -7.08
N LYS A 30 6.34 3.21 -7.31
CA LYS A 30 7.34 2.84 -6.31
C LYS A 30 7.37 3.79 -5.11
N SER A 31 7.10 5.09 -5.30
CA SER A 31 7.09 6.07 -4.20
C SER A 31 5.91 5.81 -3.26
N HIS A 32 4.74 5.55 -3.85
CA HIS A 32 3.54 5.17 -3.14
C HIS A 32 3.68 3.84 -2.41
N ALA A 33 4.33 2.84 -3.03
CA ALA A 33 4.63 1.56 -2.40
C ALA A 33 5.50 1.70 -1.14
N ARG A 34 6.57 2.51 -1.18
CA ARG A 34 7.42 2.75 0.01
C ARG A 34 6.65 3.40 1.15
N ASN A 35 5.87 4.44 0.84
CA ASN A 35 5.10 5.15 1.86
C ASN A 35 3.98 4.26 2.42
N ALA A 36 3.34 3.43 1.58
CA ALA A 36 2.35 2.47 2.04
C ALA A 36 2.93 1.48 3.06
N LYS A 37 4.14 0.96 2.81
CA LYS A 37 4.87 0.08 3.73
C LYS A 37 5.20 0.76 5.07
N SER A 38 5.71 1.99 5.02
CA SER A 38 5.97 2.79 6.23
C SER A 38 4.69 3.02 7.03
N ARG A 39 3.63 3.45 6.34
CA ARG A 39 2.34 3.77 6.96
C ARG A 39 1.67 2.53 7.54
N ALA A 40 1.75 1.38 6.86
CA ALA A 40 1.23 0.12 7.37
C ALA A 40 1.96 -0.31 8.65
N SER A 41 3.29 -0.16 8.70
CA SER A 41 4.10 -0.44 9.89
C SER A 41 3.73 0.48 11.06
N GLU A 42 3.58 1.79 10.81
CA GLU A 42 3.11 2.74 11.84
C GLU A 42 1.71 2.37 12.37
N MET A 43 0.79 1.98 11.49
CA MET A 43 -0.59 1.68 11.87
C MET A 43 -0.70 0.35 12.62
N GLU A 44 0.12 -0.64 12.29
CA GLU A 44 0.24 -1.86 13.07
C GLU A 44 0.77 -1.57 14.47
N HIS A 45 1.86 -0.80 14.59
CA HIS A 45 2.43 -0.45 15.88
C HIS A 45 1.43 0.35 16.76
N LYS A 46 0.58 1.16 16.13
CA LYS A 46 -0.52 1.88 16.80
C LYS A 46 -1.73 1.01 17.13
N GLY A 47 -1.71 -0.29 16.82
CA GLY A 47 -2.83 -1.22 17.03
C GLY A 47 -4.04 -0.98 16.11
N LYS A 48 -3.90 -0.16 15.07
CA LYS A 48 -4.99 0.19 14.12
C LYS A 48 -5.01 -0.69 12.86
N LEU A 49 -4.02 -1.57 12.73
CA LEU A 49 -3.88 -2.50 11.62
C LEU A 49 -3.40 -3.85 12.18
N SER A 50 -3.99 -4.96 11.75
CA SER A 50 -3.48 -6.27 12.11
C SER A 50 -2.15 -6.56 11.41
N ALA A 51 -1.31 -7.39 12.03
CA ALA A 51 -0.07 -7.88 11.41
C ALA A 51 -0.34 -8.58 10.06
N SER A 52 -1.47 -9.29 9.95
CA SER A 52 -1.90 -9.94 8.70
C SER A 52 -2.21 -8.94 7.57
N SER A 53 -2.84 -7.81 7.89
CA SER A 53 -3.12 -6.75 6.93
C SER A 53 -1.86 -5.99 6.54
N LYS A 54 -0.97 -5.71 7.50
CA LYS A 54 0.36 -5.16 7.21
C LYS A 54 1.12 -6.06 6.24
N ALA A 55 1.19 -7.36 6.50
CA ALA A 55 1.91 -8.31 5.64
C ALA A 55 1.37 -8.34 4.19
N LYS A 56 0.05 -8.15 4.00
CA LYS A 56 -0.56 -8.04 2.66
C LYS A 56 -0.11 -6.76 1.94
N ILE A 57 -0.14 -5.61 2.63
CA ILE A 57 0.31 -4.33 2.09
C ILE A 57 1.80 -4.40 1.75
N ASP A 58 2.62 -4.95 2.65
CA ASP A 58 4.05 -5.10 2.47
C ASP A 58 4.38 -5.98 1.26
N ARG A 59 3.66 -7.11 1.08
CA ARG A 59 3.87 -7.99 -0.08
C ARG A 59 3.56 -7.28 -1.40
N LYS A 60 2.47 -6.52 -1.45
CA LYS A 60 2.11 -5.73 -2.65
C LYS A 60 3.14 -4.62 -2.90
N ALA A 61 3.56 -3.91 -1.86
CA ALA A 61 4.60 -2.89 -1.96
C ALA A 61 5.92 -3.48 -2.46
N ASP A 62 6.37 -4.60 -1.91
CA ASP A 62 7.61 -5.28 -2.30
C ASP A 62 7.57 -5.77 -3.75
N SER A 63 6.41 -6.26 -4.22
CA SER A 63 6.18 -6.59 -5.62
C SER A 63 6.38 -5.39 -6.56
N ILE A 64 5.86 -4.21 -6.20
CA ILE A 64 6.04 -2.97 -6.98
C ILE A 64 7.47 -2.45 -6.91
N LEU A 65 8.11 -2.61 -5.76
CA LEU A 65 9.51 -2.21 -5.56
C LEU A 65 10.52 -3.15 -6.23
N GLY A 66 10.06 -4.29 -6.77
CA GLY A 66 10.94 -5.32 -7.33
C GLY A 66 11.80 -6.00 -6.26
N LYS A 67 11.42 -5.90 -4.98
CA LYS A 67 12.11 -6.57 -3.89
C LYS A 67 11.66 -8.03 -3.84
N LYS A 68 12.44 -8.94 -4.43
CA LYS A 68 12.29 -10.37 -4.14
C LYS A 68 12.52 -10.55 -2.64
N LYS A 69 11.55 -11.14 -1.93
CA LYS A 69 11.80 -11.69 -0.59
C LYS A 69 12.88 -12.75 -0.76
N LYS A 70 14.09 -12.46 -0.25
CA LYS A 70 15.13 -13.47 -0.02
C LYS A 70 14.71 -14.33 1.16
#